data_AF-A0A120A075-F1
#
_entry.id   AF-A0A120A075-F1
#
_cell.length_a   1.000
_cell.length_b   1.000
_cell.length_c   1.000
_cell.angle_alpha   90.00
_cell.angle_beta   90.00
_cell.angle_gamma   90.00
#
_symmetry.space_group_name_H-M   'P 1'
#
loop_
_entity.id
_entity.type
_entity.pdbx_description
1 polymer ?
#
loop_
_entity_poly.entity_id
_entity_poly.type
_entity_poly.pdbx_seq_one_letter_code
_entity_poly.pdbx_strand_id
1 'polypeptide(L)'
;MEQKRYQKNYWNKFFLFLIAVGVAVLIFFYWIQKNSEKTIMLPNLDGTTAPALISVNIEWHDSAYCAVLENDELFYTLKKENKKNNSQTNLLYKSFINLSYKDTLTVDSLSFIRFKKYIVTPQHRIDSIHQSEGITGLFSAYFDDVWFVPSCEEGLLTLPEQIYTVHILQRYGYSVNIDCESGCLYIKEP
;
A
#
# COMPACT_ATOMS: atom_id res chain seq x y z
N MET A 1 -73.55 -11.27 -4.96
CA MET A 1 -72.30 -11.73 -4.28
C MET A 1 -71.03 -11.58 -5.13
N GLU A 2 -71.12 -11.15 -6.39
CA GLU A 2 -69.98 -11.17 -7.34
C GLU A 2 -69.00 -9.99 -7.20
N GLN A 3 -69.48 -8.79 -6.84
CA GLN A 3 -68.60 -7.61 -6.65
C GLN A 3 -67.56 -7.81 -5.52
N LYS A 4 -67.93 -8.46 -4.42
CA LYS A 4 -67.00 -8.76 -3.31
C LYS A 4 -65.90 -9.76 -3.72
N ARG A 5 -66.17 -10.65 -4.68
CA ARG A 5 -65.19 -11.60 -5.23
C ARG A 5 -64.21 -10.92 -6.17
N TYR A 6 -64.68 -9.95 -6.95
CA TYR A 6 -63.86 -9.21 -7.93
C TYR A 6 -62.86 -8.27 -7.27
N GLN A 7 -63.26 -7.51 -6.23
CA GLN A 7 -62.34 -6.67 -5.45
C GLN A 7 -61.25 -7.48 -4.76
N LYS A 8 -61.59 -8.64 -4.18
CA LYS A 8 -60.63 -9.49 -3.46
C LYS A 8 -59.51 -10.00 -4.36
N ASN A 9 -59.82 -10.30 -5.62
CA ASN A 9 -58.83 -10.74 -6.62
C ASN A 9 -57.88 -9.61 -7.07
N TYR A 10 -58.37 -8.37 -7.15
CA TYR A 10 -57.55 -7.23 -7.56
C TYR A 10 -56.53 -6.86 -6.47
N TRP A 11 -56.97 -6.84 -5.21
CA TRP A 11 -56.09 -6.64 -4.06
C TRP A 11 -55.03 -7.74 -3.94
N ASN A 12 -55.41 -9.00 -4.18
CA ASN A 12 -54.45 -10.11 -4.13
C ASN A 12 -53.38 -10.03 -5.23
N LYS A 13 -53.76 -9.60 -6.45
CA LYS A 13 -52.79 -9.35 -7.55
C LYS A 13 -51.86 -8.17 -7.26
N PHE A 14 -52.37 -7.12 -6.61
CA PHE A 14 -51.56 -5.97 -6.21
C PHE A 14 -50.53 -6.33 -5.13
N PHE A 15 -50.91 -7.14 -4.13
CA PHE A 15 -49.98 -7.65 -3.12
C PHE A 15 -48.91 -8.57 -3.73
N LEU A 16 -49.28 -9.45 -4.66
CA LEU A 16 -48.32 -10.30 -5.37
C LEU A 16 -47.30 -9.48 -6.18
N PHE A 17 -47.75 -8.39 -6.80
CA PHE A 17 -46.85 -7.48 -7.52
C PHE A 17 -45.87 -6.78 -6.57
N LEU A 18 -46.32 -6.30 -5.41
CA LEU A 18 -45.45 -5.69 -4.40
C LEU A 18 -44.37 -6.64 -3.88
N ILE A 19 -44.73 -7.91 -3.65
CA ILE A 19 -43.78 -8.95 -3.22
C ILE A 19 -42.73 -9.19 -4.33
N ALA A 20 -43.16 -9.27 -5.60
CA ALA A 20 -42.24 -9.46 -6.71
C ALA A 20 -41.24 -8.30 -6.86
N VAL A 21 -41.69 -7.05 -6.71
CA VAL A 21 -40.82 -5.87 -6.73
C VAL A 21 -39.86 -5.89 -5.54
N GLY A 22 -40.33 -6.21 -4.33
CA GLY A 22 -39.48 -6.33 -3.14
C GLY A 22 -38.37 -7.37 -3.30
N VAL A 23 -38.69 -8.53 -3.86
CA VAL A 23 -37.71 -9.60 -4.16
C VAL A 23 -36.70 -9.13 -5.21
N ALA A 24 -37.15 -8.45 -6.28
CA ALA A 24 -36.25 -7.91 -7.29
C ALA A 24 -35.27 -6.87 -6.72
N VAL A 25 -35.76 -6.00 -5.83
CA VAL A 25 -34.93 -5.00 -5.12
C VAL A 25 -33.92 -5.69 -4.20
N LEU A 26 -34.32 -6.73 -3.46
CA LEU A 26 -33.40 -7.52 -2.63
C LEU A 26 -32.33 -8.23 -3.46
N ILE A 27 -32.70 -8.82 -4.60
CA ILE A 27 -31.74 -9.43 -5.53
C ILE A 27 -30.78 -8.38 -6.08
N PHE A 28 -31.26 -7.19 -6.42
CA PHE A 28 -30.43 -6.08 -6.89
C PHE A 28 -29.45 -5.61 -5.81
N PHE A 29 -29.90 -5.43 -4.57
CA PHE A 29 -29.02 -5.10 -3.44
C PHE A 29 -28.02 -6.22 -3.15
N TYR A 30 -28.43 -7.49 -3.22
CA TYR A 30 -27.53 -8.63 -3.08
C TYR A 30 -26.47 -8.66 -4.20
N TRP A 31 -26.85 -8.32 -5.43
CA TRP A 31 -25.92 -8.21 -6.56
C TRP A 31 -24.93 -7.07 -6.37
N ILE A 32 -25.39 -5.90 -5.92
CA ILE A 32 -24.52 -4.76 -5.57
C ILE A 32 -23.56 -5.15 -4.45
N GLN A 33 -24.05 -5.80 -3.39
CA GLN A 33 -23.23 -6.22 -2.26
C GLN A 33 -22.21 -7.29 -2.67
N LYS A 34 -22.60 -8.28 -3.48
CA LYS A 34 -21.69 -9.31 -4.00
C LYS A 34 -20.64 -8.75 -4.95
N ASN A 35 -21.01 -7.79 -5.81
CA ASN A 35 -20.05 -7.10 -6.66
C ASN A 35 -19.14 -6.17 -5.84
N SER A 36 -19.68 -5.55 -4.78
CA SER A 36 -18.91 -4.78 -3.81
C SER A 36 -17.91 -5.68 -3.06
N GLU A 37 -18.31 -6.86 -2.59
CA GLU A 37 -17.42 -7.83 -1.96
C GLU A 37 -16.35 -8.33 -2.94
N LYS A 38 -16.69 -8.57 -4.21
CA LYS A 38 -15.70 -8.91 -5.24
C LYS A 38 -14.73 -7.77 -5.55
N THR A 39 -15.10 -6.50 -5.33
CA THR A 39 -14.18 -5.36 -5.40
C THR A 39 -13.44 -5.07 -4.09
N ILE A 40 -13.94 -5.59 -2.95
CA ILE A 40 -13.29 -5.48 -1.62
C ILE A 40 -12.40 -6.69 -1.35
N MET A 41 -12.53 -7.78 -2.11
CA MET A 41 -11.49 -8.80 -2.25
C MET A 41 -10.28 -8.11 -2.86
N LEU A 42 -9.41 -7.66 -1.95
CA LEU A 42 -8.03 -7.27 -2.14
C LEU A 42 -7.47 -8.16 -3.27
N PRO A 43 -7.23 -7.63 -4.48
CA PRO A 43 -6.88 -8.47 -5.61
C PRO A 43 -5.53 -9.09 -5.29
N ASN A 44 -5.55 -10.41 -5.09
CA ASN A 44 -4.40 -11.29 -4.92
C ASN A 44 -3.26 -10.66 -4.10
N LEU A 45 -3.28 -10.90 -2.79
CA LEU A 45 -2.02 -11.27 -2.14
C LEU A 45 -1.53 -12.54 -2.84
N ASP A 46 -0.78 -12.39 -3.93
CA ASP A 46 0.33 -13.30 -4.16
C ASP A 46 1.29 -13.05 -2.99
N GLY A 47 0.99 -13.77 -1.91
CA GLY A 47 1.50 -13.55 -0.57
C GLY A 47 2.99 -13.77 -0.52
N THR A 48 3.74 -12.70 -0.75
CA THR A 48 4.98 -12.51 -0.02
C THR A 48 4.58 -12.03 1.37
N THR A 49 4.78 -12.88 2.37
CA THR A 49 4.63 -12.57 3.81
C THR A 49 5.72 -11.62 4.30
N ALA A 50 6.42 -10.91 3.42
CA ALA A 50 7.44 -9.94 3.77
C ALA A 50 7.13 -8.62 3.05
N PRO A 51 6.77 -7.53 3.78
CA PRO A 51 6.55 -6.25 3.16
C PRO A 51 7.84 -5.74 2.50
N ALA A 52 7.73 -5.31 1.25
CA ALA A 52 8.85 -4.73 0.51
C ALA A 52 8.97 -3.24 0.80
N LEU A 53 10.20 -2.75 0.94
CA LEU A 53 10.49 -1.32 0.95
C LEU A 53 10.58 -0.79 -0.48
N ILE A 54 10.06 0.41 -0.71
CA ILE A 54 10.05 1.08 -2.01
C ILE A 54 10.52 2.52 -1.84
N SER A 55 11.50 2.94 -2.66
CA SER A 55 11.82 4.35 -2.86
C SER A 55 10.81 4.98 -3.82
N VAL A 56 10.26 6.13 -3.46
CA VAL A 56 9.37 6.91 -4.34
C VAL A 56 9.65 8.41 -4.15
N ASN A 57 9.43 9.20 -5.21
CA ASN A 57 9.45 10.66 -5.05
C ASN A 57 8.07 11.14 -4.62
N ILE A 58 8.03 12.01 -3.62
CA ILE A 58 6.84 12.60 -3.05
C ILE A 58 6.88 14.07 -3.36
N GLU A 59 5.90 14.53 -4.12
CA GLU A 59 5.72 15.94 -4.43
C GLU A 59 4.71 16.55 -3.46
N TRP A 60 5.12 17.62 -2.77
CA TRP A 60 4.28 18.39 -1.87
C TRP A 60 4.53 19.89 -2.08
N HIS A 61 3.46 20.63 -2.41
CA HIS A 61 3.55 22.00 -2.92
C HIS A 61 4.56 22.10 -4.08
N ASP A 62 5.56 22.97 -3.96
CA ASP A 62 6.56 23.24 -5.00
C ASP A 62 7.86 22.45 -4.79
N SER A 63 7.82 21.38 -3.99
CA SER A 63 9.01 20.60 -3.60
C SER A 63 8.81 19.11 -3.79
N ALA A 64 9.88 18.43 -4.20
CA ALA A 64 9.93 16.99 -4.35
C ALA A 64 10.93 16.39 -3.35
N TYR A 65 10.52 15.34 -2.65
CA TYR A 65 11.28 14.64 -1.64
C TYR A 65 11.35 13.16 -1.99
N CYS A 66 12.52 12.54 -1.89
CA CYS A 66 12.59 11.08 -1.98
C CYS A 66 12.25 10.47 -0.62
N ALA A 67 11.43 9.42 -0.59
CA ALA A 67 11.09 8.68 0.63
C ALA A 67 11.19 7.18 0.40
N VAL A 68 11.59 6.45 1.44
CA VAL A 68 11.61 4.97 1.46
C VAL A 68 10.50 4.49 2.38
N LEU A 69 9.51 3.82 1.82
CA LEU A 69 8.30 3.43 2.53
C LEU A 69 8.04 1.93 2.37
N GLU A 70 7.38 1.34 3.34
CA GLU A 70 6.75 0.04 3.16
C GLU A 70 5.64 0.16 2.11
N ASN A 71 5.60 -0.78 1.17
CA ASN A 71 4.57 -0.81 0.12
C ASN A 71 3.15 -0.78 0.73
N ASP A 72 2.94 -1.50 1.83
CA ASP A 72 1.65 -1.59 2.52
C ASP A 72 1.25 -0.27 3.20
N GLU A 73 2.20 0.43 3.84
CA GLU A 73 1.94 1.73 4.49
C GLU A 73 1.60 2.82 3.45
N LEU A 74 2.32 2.81 2.32
CA LEU A 74 2.04 3.67 1.18
C LEU A 74 0.65 3.39 0.59
N PHE A 75 0.33 2.12 0.35
CA PHE A 75 -0.97 1.71 -0.18
C PHE A 75 -2.12 2.09 0.75
N TYR A 76 -1.99 1.82 2.06
CA TYR A 76 -3.02 2.15 3.04
C TYR A 76 -3.30 3.65 3.08
N THR A 77 -2.23 4.47 3.03
CA THR A 77 -2.35 5.92 3.06
C THR A 77 -3.08 6.45 1.82
N LEU A 78 -2.72 5.96 0.63
CA LEU A 78 -3.35 6.37 -0.64
C LEU A 78 -4.78 5.86 -0.80
N LYS A 79 -5.08 4.65 -0.32
CA LYS A 79 -6.46 4.13 -0.30
C LYS A 79 -7.37 4.98 0.59
N LYS A 80 -6.85 5.44 1.74
CA LYS A 80 -7.58 6.30 2.68
C LYS A 80 -7.87 7.67 2.07
N GLU A 81 -6.95 8.24 1.29
CA GLU A 81 -7.17 9.48 0.54
C GLU A 81 -8.25 9.34 -0.53
N ASN A 82 -8.15 8.31 -1.40
CA ASN A 82 -9.14 8.07 -2.46
C ASN A 82 -10.56 7.93 -1.90
N LYS A 83 -10.72 7.24 -0.77
CA LYS A 83 -12.02 7.08 -0.11
C LYS A 83 -12.60 8.42 0.41
N LYS A 84 -11.74 9.37 0.78
CA LYS A 84 -12.14 10.69 1.29
C LYS A 84 -12.55 11.64 0.17
N ASN A 85 -11.94 11.51 -1.02
CA ASN A 85 -12.11 12.46 -2.11
C ASN A 85 -13.26 12.14 -3.07
N ASN A 86 -14.08 11.10 -2.82
CA ASN A 86 -15.21 10.65 -3.67
C ASN A 86 -14.88 10.50 -5.17
N SER A 87 -13.60 10.54 -5.53
CA SER A 87 -13.09 10.33 -6.88
C SER A 87 -12.88 8.83 -7.00
N GLN A 88 -13.70 8.23 -7.83
CA GLN A 88 -13.71 6.81 -8.13
C GLN A 88 -12.50 6.45 -9.02
N THR A 89 -11.31 6.96 -8.70
CA THR A 89 -10.06 6.47 -9.24
C THR A 89 -9.71 5.21 -8.47
N ASN A 90 -10.25 4.09 -8.95
CA ASN A 90 -9.66 2.78 -8.71
C ASN A 90 -8.25 2.77 -9.31
N LEU A 91 -7.30 3.47 -8.68
CA LEU A 91 -5.88 3.22 -8.92
C LEU A 91 -5.66 1.78 -8.51
N LEU A 92 -5.52 0.94 -9.54
CA LEU A 92 -5.44 -0.50 -9.40
C LEU A 92 -4.21 -0.78 -8.55
N TYR A 93 -4.33 -1.59 -7.49
CA TYR A 93 -3.21 -1.98 -6.62
C TYR A 93 -1.91 -2.31 -7.39
N LYS A 94 -2.07 -2.92 -8.58
CA LYS A 94 -0.99 -3.22 -9.54
C LYS A 94 -0.15 -2.00 -9.99
N SER A 95 -0.72 -0.80 -10.08
CA SER A 95 0.04 0.42 -10.38
C SER A 95 0.88 0.89 -9.21
N PHE A 96 0.48 0.59 -7.97
CA PHE A 96 1.26 0.93 -6.77
C PHE A 96 2.38 -0.07 -6.49
N ILE A 97 2.16 -1.37 -6.76
CA ILE A 97 3.19 -2.41 -6.65
C ILE A 97 4.40 -2.10 -7.56
N ASN A 98 4.18 -1.41 -8.67
CA ASN A 98 5.23 -1.06 -9.63
C ASN A 98 5.91 0.29 -9.38
N LEU A 99 5.58 0.98 -8.28
CA LEU A 99 6.25 2.25 -7.96
C LEU A 99 7.73 2.04 -7.72
N SER A 100 8.52 2.99 -8.19
CA SER A 100 9.96 3.00 -8.10
C SER A 100 10.47 4.42 -7.80
N TYR A 101 11.79 4.53 -7.58
CA TYR A 101 12.44 5.83 -7.37
C TYR A 101 12.30 6.79 -8.57
N LYS A 102 11.85 6.30 -9.72
CA LYS A 102 11.62 7.10 -10.93
C LYS A 102 10.23 7.74 -10.96
N ASP A 103 9.31 7.24 -10.14
CA ASP A 103 7.93 7.69 -10.11
C ASP A 103 7.77 8.81 -9.08
N THR A 104 6.81 9.71 -9.36
CA THR A 104 6.49 10.85 -8.50
C THR A 104 5.02 10.76 -8.07
N LEU A 105 4.80 10.87 -6.77
CA LEU A 105 3.52 10.81 -6.10
C LEU A 105 3.21 12.19 -5.52
N THR A 106 2.20 12.88 -6.07
CA THR A 106 1.70 14.12 -5.48
C THR A 106 0.79 13.77 -4.30
N VAL A 107 1.06 14.33 -3.12
CA VAL A 107 0.35 13.98 -1.88
C VAL A 107 -0.30 15.18 -1.20
N ASP A 108 -1.34 14.93 -0.39
CA ASP A 108 -1.91 15.95 0.47
C ASP A 108 -1.03 16.23 1.71
N SER A 109 -1.33 17.31 2.45
CA SER A 109 -0.57 17.69 3.64
C SER A 109 -0.61 16.64 4.77
N LEU A 110 -1.69 15.86 4.88
CA LEU A 110 -1.83 14.84 5.92
C LEU A 110 -0.94 13.63 5.62
N SER A 111 -0.92 13.20 4.36
CA SER A 111 -0.06 12.12 3.87
C SER A 111 1.40 12.54 3.90
N PHE A 112 1.72 13.78 3.52
CA PHE A 112 3.06 14.32 3.66
C PHE A 112 3.55 14.28 5.13
N ILE A 113 2.71 14.67 6.10
CA ILE A 113 3.06 14.58 7.52
C ILE A 113 3.39 13.15 7.96
N ARG A 114 2.68 12.14 7.43
CA ARG A 114 3.01 10.72 7.70
C ARG A 114 4.32 10.31 7.06
N PHE A 115 4.55 10.70 5.81
CA PHE A 115 5.74 10.31 5.06
C PHE A 115 7.00 11.06 5.48
N LYS A 116 6.85 12.19 6.18
CA LYS A 116 7.97 13.04 6.60
C LYS A 116 9.09 12.30 7.35
N LYS A 117 8.74 11.32 8.20
CA LYS A 117 9.73 10.52 8.95
C LYS A 117 10.55 9.57 8.07
N TYR A 118 10.10 9.34 6.84
CA TYR A 118 10.68 8.40 5.88
C TYR A 118 11.40 9.09 4.72
N ILE A 119 11.50 10.42 4.78
CA ILE A 119 12.23 11.21 3.78
C ILE A 119 13.71 10.87 3.87
N VAL A 120 14.28 10.56 2.71
CA VAL A 120 15.69 10.26 2.52
C VAL A 120 16.51 11.52 2.78
N THR A 121 17.42 11.43 3.74
CA THR A 121 18.39 12.49 4.04
C THR A 121 19.80 11.91 4.01
N PRO A 122 20.79 12.59 3.40
CA PRO A 122 22.17 12.11 3.38
C PRO A 122 22.71 11.85 4.79
N GLN A 123 23.41 10.73 4.96
CA GLN A 123 23.98 10.32 6.24
C GLN A 123 25.49 10.17 6.11
N HIS A 124 26.23 11.01 6.84
CA HIS A 124 27.68 11.11 6.73
C HIS A 124 28.41 9.78 6.94
N ARG A 125 27.97 8.96 7.91
CA ARG A 125 28.57 7.64 8.19
C ARG A 125 28.44 6.70 6.99
N ILE A 126 27.26 6.68 6.37
CA ILE A 126 26.96 5.83 5.21
C ILE A 126 27.70 6.32 3.97
N ASP A 127 27.71 7.65 3.75
CA ASP A 127 28.44 8.26 2.65
C ASP A 127 29.94 7.97 2.74
N SER A 128 30.53 8.04 3.93
CA SER A 128 31.95 7.75 4.14
C SER A 128 32.30 6.31 3.72
N ILE A 129 31.49 5.33 4.08
CA ILE A 129 31.72 3.91 3.74
C ILE A 129 31.49 3.69 2.24
N HIS A 130 30.39 4.22 1.71
CA HIS A 130 30.04 4.07 0.31
C HIS A 130 31.07 4.73 -0.62
N GLN A 131 31.66 5.86 -0.22
CA GLN A 131 32.71 6.52 -1.00
C GLN A 131 34.04 5.77 -0.97
N SER A 132 34.39 5.11 0.14
CA SER A 132 35.66 4.38 0.25
C SER A 132 35.61 3.01 -0.42
N GLU A 133 34.54 2.27 -0.23
CA GLU A 133 34.45 0.84 -0.57
C GLU A 133 33.21 0.48 -1.40
N GLY A 134 32.43 1.47 -1.83
CA GLY A 134 31.23 1.25 -2.65
C GLY A 134 30.14 0.48 -1.91
N ILE A 135 29.34 -0.26 -2.68
CA ILE A 135 28.26 -1.12 -2.14
C ILE A 135 28.83 -2.28 -1.33
N THR A 136 29.99 -2.82 -1.72
CA THR A 136 30.67 -3.89 -0.98
C THR A 136 31.04 -3.48 0.44
N GLY A 137 31.42 -2.22 0.65
CA GLY A 137 31.67 -1.68 1.99
C GLY A 137 30.39 -1.57 2.84
N LEU A 138 29.26 -1.26 2.22
CA LEU A 138 27.98 -1.24 2.94
C LEU A 138 27.56 -2.66 3.35
N PHE A 139 27.76 -3.65 2.48
CA PHE A 139 27.52 -5.05 2.81
C PHE A 139 28.41 -5.52 3.96
N SER A 140 29.72 -5.30 3.89
CA SER A 140 30.63 -5.71 4.97
C SER A 140 30.37 -5.00 6.30
N ALA A 141 29.89 -3.76 6.27
CA ALA A 141 29.66 -2.96 7.48
C ALA A 141 28.31 -3.25 8.16
N TYR A 142 27.27 -3.59 7.38
CA TYR A 142 25.89 -3.57 7.88
C TYR A 142 25.08 -4.82 7.54
N PHE A 143 25.65 -5.77 6.82
CA PHE A 143 24.95 -7.00 6.44
C PHE A 143 25.71 -8.22 6.96
N ASP A 144 24.95 -9.15 7.52
CA ASP A 144 25.38 -10.53 7.78
C ASP A 144 24.67 -11.42 6.75
N ASP A 145 25.42 -11.88 5.76
CA ASP A 145 24.92 -12.44 4.51
C ASP A 145 23.89 -11.53 3.81
N VAL A 146 22.60 -11.91 3.85
CA VAL A 146 21.49 -11.15 3.26
C VAL A 146 20.76 -10.29 4.28
N TRP A 147 21.01 -10.51 5.57
CA TRP A 147 20.32 -9.87 6.67
C TRP A 147 21.00 -8.58 7.03
N PHE A 148 20.21 -7.56 7.29
CA PHE A 148 20.70 -6.38 7.97
C PHE A 148 21.10 -6.77 9.39
N VAL A 149 22.31 -6.40 9.82
CA VAL A 149 22.81 -6.74 11.15
C VAL A 149 21.75 -6.36 12.18
N PRO A 150 21.24 -7.34 12.95
CA PRO A 150 20.00 -7.18 13.71
C PRO A 150 20.11 -6.02 14.68
N SER A 151 18.99 -5.32 14.85
CA SER A 151 18.80 -4.15 15.71
C SER A 151 18.98 -4.42 17.22
N CYS A 152 19.69 -5.47 17.61
CA CYS A 152 19.87 -5.90 18.99
C CYS A 152 21.31 -5.75 19.49
N GLU A 153 22.28 -5.36 18.65
CA GLU A 153 23.67 -5.17 19.06
C GLU A 153 24.17 -3.72 18.86
N GLU A 154 25.08 -3.31 19.75
CA GLU A 154 25.68 -1.97 19.79
C GLU A 154 26.46 -1.70 18.49
N GLY A 155 25.95 -0.78 17.65
CA GLY A 155 26.42 -0.57 16.28
C GLY A 155 25.31 -0.14 15.30
N LEU A 156 24.07 -0.26 15.78
CA LEU A 156 22.79 0.07 15.13
C LEU A 156 22.83 1.24 14.15
N LEU A 157 22.26 1.01 12.97
CA LEU A 157 21.85 2.09 12.09
C LEU A 157 20.58 2.72 12.65
N THR A 158 20.62 4.04 12.82
CA THR A 158 19.43 4.84 13.13
C THR A 158 18.42 4.74 11.97
N LEU A 159 17.13 4.97 12.23
CA LEU A 159 16.11 4.94 11.18
C LEU A 159 16.48 5.79 9.93
N PRO A 160 17.01 7.02 10.07
CA PRO A 160 17.50 7.79 8.91
C PRO A 160 18.63 7.11 8.14
N GLU A 161 19.56 6.45 8.83
CA GLU A 161 20.64 5.68 8.19
C GLU A 161 20.14 4.41 7.51
N GLN A 162 19.14 3.72 8.09
CA GLN A 162 18.48 2.59 7.44
C GLN A 162 17.78 3.04 6.15
N ILE A 163 16.97 4.10 6.21
CA ILE A 163 16.29 4.70 5.05
C ILE A 163 17.29 5.06 3.96
N TYR A 164 18.39 5.74 4.34
CA TYR A 164 19.39 6.19 3.38
C TYR A 164 20.14 5.01 2.74
N THR A 165 20.49 3.99 3.53
CA THR A 165 21.14 2.77 3.06
C THR A 165 20.24 2.02 2.07
N VAL A 166 18.96 1.82 2.40
CA VAL A 166 17.99 1.18 1.50
C VAL A 166 17.82 1.97 0.21
N HIS A 167 17.74 3.30 0.28
CA HIS A 167 17.66 4.16 -0.90
C HIS A 167 18.89 3.99 -1.82
N ILE A 168 20.10 3.91 -1.25
CA ILE A 168 21.31 3.61 -2.03
C ILE A 168 21.19 2.23 -2.69
N LEU A 169 20.89 1.18 -1.93
CA LEU A 169 20.79 -0.19 -2.44
C LEU A 169 19.78 -0.32 -3.60
N GLN A 170 18.63 0.32 -3.49
CA GLN A 170 17.61 0.32 -4.54
C GLN A 170 18.06 1.04 -5.82
N ARG A 171 18.94 2.05 -5.72
CA ARG A 171 19.56 2.67 -6.91
C ARG A 171 20.53 1.73 -7.62
N TYR A 172 21.14 0.81 -6.89
CA TYR A 172 22.01 -0.24 -7.44
C TYR A 172 21.25 -1.50 -7.88
N GLY A 173 19.92 -1.52 -7.76
CA GLY A 173 19.06 -2.60 -8.24
C GLY A 173 18.74 -3.69 -7.20
N TYR A 174 19.13 -3.50 -5.94
CA TYR A 174 18.80 -4.45 -4.87
C TYR A 174 17.40 -4.17 -4.31
N SER A 175 16.64 -5.24 -4.08
CA SER A 175 15.34 -5.17 -3.42
C SER A 175 15.49 -5.49 -1.93
N VAL A 176 14.89 -4.68 -1.06
CA VAL A 176 14.96 -4.85 0.39
C VAL A 176 13.58 -5.09 0.95
N ASN A 177 13.46 -6.13 1.78
CA ASN A 177 12.23 -6.55 2.43
C ASN A 177 12.38 -6.49 3.95
N ILE A 178 11.25 -6.48 4.64
CA ILE A 178 11.17 -6.65 6.09
C ILE A 178 10.67 -8.06 6.37
N ASP A 179 11.36 -8.77 7.24
CA ASP A 179 10.89 -10.06 7.74
C ASP A 179 9.72 -9.87 8.72
N CYS A 180 8.66 -10.65 8.54
CA CYS A 180 7.45 -10.50 9.34
C CYS A 180 7.60 -10.95 10.80
N GLU A 181 8.50 -11.90 11.06
CA GLU A 181 8.67 -12.46 12.40
C GLU A 181 9.60 -11.58 13.25
N SER A 182 10.73 -11.18 12.67
CA SER A 182 11.77 -10.43 13.37
C SER A 182 11.67 -8.91 13.19
N GLY A 183 10.96 -8.43 12.17
CA GLY A 183 10.99 -7.03 11.75
C GLY A 183 12.34 -6.59 11.18
N CYS A 184 13.28 -7.52 10.96
CA CYS A 184 14.61 -7.20 10.44
C CYS A 184 14.57 -7.00 8.92
N LEU A 185 15.42 -6.10 8.44
CA LEU A 185 15.60 -5.87 7.02
C LEU A 185 16.45 -6.97 6.41
N TYR A 186 16.16 -7.36 5.17
CA TYR A 186 17.01 -8.26 4.41
C TYR A 186 16.94 -7.94 2.91
N ILE A 187 18.01 -8.27 2.20
CA ILE A 187 18.09 -8.15 0.75
C ILE A 187 17.44 -9.38 0.15
N LYS A 188 16.47 -9.18 -0.72
CA LYS A 188 15.92 -10.24 -1.55
C LYS A 188 16.92 -10.52 -2.68
N GLU A 189 17.44 -11.74 -2.73
CA GLU A 189 18.31 -12.16 -3.83
C GLU A 189 17.60 -11.94 -5.19
N PRO A 190 18.34 -11.51 -6.22
CA PRO A 190 17.81 -11.20 -7.55
C PRO A 190 17.24 -12.43 -8.29
#